data_AF-A0A8T5UTC6-F1
#
_entry.id   AF-A0A8T5UTC6-F1
#
_cell.length_a   1.000
_cell.length_b   1.000
_cell.length_c   1.000
_cell.angle_alpha   90.00
_cell.angle_beta   90.00
_cell.angle_gamma   90.00
#
_symmetry.space_group_name_H-M   'P 1'
#
loop_
_entity.id
_entity.type
_entity.pdbx_description
1 polymer ?
#
loop_
_entity_poly.entity_id
_entity_poly.type
_entity_poly.pdbx_seq_one_letter_code
_entity_poly.pdbx_strand_id
1 'polypeptide(L)'
;MKHRKTGAYEHFCILIFSQGKWKDTDKESVRNLIKNKIKSIRDVSYNIFNKLTYRDQMPIYSDCHLCQPIYKMFEEIKGNNDGILYQGHHYLIPEDDFEDMKNLVNLIIFHNKVKKFYLLYLDGFGEINRTILDKMNLEEFKEKLKFKKCNINDFLLIIDNNKFMNRTVYEISKNRGMNN
;
A
#
# COMPACT_ATOMS: atom_id res chain seq x y z
N MET A 1 12.30 26.04 14.47
CA MET A 1 11.72 26.08 13.10
C MET A 1 10.35 25.43 13.13
N LYS A 2 9.28 26.11 12.68
CA LYS A 2 7.97 25.49 12.51
C LYS A 2 8.09 24.47 11.36
N HIS A 3 7.90 23.19 11.63
CA HIS A 3 7.77 22.17 10.58
C HIS A 3 6.63 22.61 9.65
N ARG A 4 6.96 22.99 8.41
CA ARG A 4 5.95 23.13 7.35
C ARG A 4 5.28 21.76 7.23
N LYS A 5 3.94 21.71 7.20
CA LYS A 5 3.19 20.50 6.86
C LYS A 5 3.52 20.14 5.41
N THR A 6 4.61 19.41 5.20
CA THR A 6 5.05 18.92 3.88
C THR A 6 4.22 17.74 3.40
N GLY A 7 3.38 17.17 4.28
CA GLY A 7 2.61 15.95 4.10
C GLY A 7 1.48 15.93 3.04
N ALA A 8 1.29 17.00 2.27
CA ALA A 8 0.12 17.13 1.43
C ALA A 8 0.15 16.07 0.30
N TYR A 9 -0.83 15.18 0.31
CA TYR A 9 -1.05 14.17 -0.73
C TYR A 9 -0.17 12.92 -0.68
N GLU A 10 0.56 12.66 0.39
CA GLU A 10 1.34 11.43 0.51
C GLU A 10 0.45 10.23 0.86
N HIS A 11 0.66 9.10 0.19
CA HIS A 11 -0.10 7.88 0.40
C HIS A 11 0.77 6.64 0.34
N PHE A 12 0.45 5.68 1.21
CA PHE A 12 1.00 4.35 1.16
C PHE A 12 -0.14 3.33 1.18
N CYS A 13 -0.28 2.53 0.14
CA CYS A 13 -1.44 1.67 -0.04
C CYS A 13 -1.03 0.25 -0.35
N ILE A 14 -1.79 -0.69 0.21
CA ILE A 14 -1.55 -2.12 0.05
C ILE A 14 -2.88 -2.80 -0.27
N LEU A 15 -2.96 -3.46 -1.42
CA LEU A 15 -4.06 -4.36 -1.77
C LEU A 15 -3.58 -5.81 -1.77
N ILE A 16 -4.02 -6.57 -0.77
CA ILE A 16 -3.65 -7.98 -0.57
C ILE A 16 -4.68 -8.87 -1.26
N PHE A 17 -4.22 -9.78 -2.12
CA PHE A 17 -5.11 -10.69 -2.88
C PHE A 17 -5.20 -12.08 -2.29
N SER A 18 -6.38 -12.67 -2.47
CA SER A 18 -6.67 -14.04 -2.10
C SER A 18 -5.98 -15.09 -2.97
N GLN A 19 -5.66 -16.20 -2.33
CA GLN A 19 -5.48 -17.50 -2.97
C GLN A 19 -6.84 -18.20 -3.04
N GLY A 20 -7.52 -18.13 -4.18
CA GLY A 20 -8.88 -18.64 -4.34
C GLY A 20 -9.93 -17.69 -3.75
N LYS A 21 -11.10 -18.20 -3.38
CA LYS A 21 -12.12 -17.42 -2.65
C LYS A 21 -11.82 -17.46 -1.15
N TRP A 22 -11.90 -16.32 -0.48
CA TRP A 22 -11.70 -16.21 0.97
C TRP A 22 -13.03 -16.28 1.71
N LYS A 23 -13.09 -17.12 2.74
CA LYS A 23 -14.12 -17.03 3.78
C LYS A 23 -13.79 -15.85 4.71
N ASP A 24 -14.75 -15.46 5.55
CA ASP A 24 -14.52 -14.39 6.53
C ASP A 24 -13.37 -14.71 7.50
N THR A 25 -13.21 -15.99 7.86
CA THR A 25 -12.09 -16.45 8.68
C THR A 25 -10.74 -16.32 7.97
N ASP A 26 -10.68 -16.53 6.65
CA ASP A 26 -9.47 -16.31 5.87
C ASP A 26 -9.13 -14.81 5.84
N LYS A 27 -10.13 -13.95 5.60
CA LYS A 27 -9.97 -12.48 5.62
C LYS A 27 -9.46 -12.02 6.99
N GLU A 28 -10.07 -12.49 8.07
CA GLU A 28 -9.67 -12.10 9.42
C GLU A 28 -8.26 -12.63 9.77
N SER A 29 -7.89 -13.83 9.32
CA SER A 29 -6.53 -14.35 9.51
C SER A 29 -5.47 -13.43 8.90
N VAL A 30 -5.68 -12.96 7.67
CA VAL A 30 -4.77 -12.03 6.98
C VAL A 30 -4.76 -10.67 7.67
N ARG A 31 -5.93 -10.15 8.07
CA ARG A 31 -6.04 -8.87 8.80
C ARG A 31 -5.31 -8.91 10.14
N ASN A 32 -5.38 -10.04 10.84
CA ASN A 32 -4.76 -10.22 12.14
C ASN A 32 -3.22 -10.19 12.07
N LEU A 33 -2.60 -10.48 10.93
CA LEU A 33 -1.15 -10.33 10.77
C LEU A 33 -0.70 -8.90 11.06
N ILE A 34 -1.33 -7.93 10.38
CA ILE A 34 -1.01 -6.51 10.49
C ILE A 34 -1.45 -5.99 11.86
N LYS A 35 -2.64 -6.36 12.34
CA LYS A 35 -3.14 -5.96 13.68
C LYS A 35 -2.23 -6.46 14.81
N ASN A 36 -1.76 -7.71 14.75
CA ASN A 36 -0.92 -8.28 15.79
C ASN A 36 0.48 -7.67 15.75
N LYS A 37 1.01 -7.37 14.56
CA LYS A 37 2.28 -6.65 14.43
C LYS A 37 2.18 -5.25 15.05
N ILE A 38 1.11 -4.50 14.79
CA ILE A 38 0.81 -3.22 15.46
C ILE A 38 0.85 -3.38 16.99
N LYS A 39 0.11 -4.35 17.54
CA LYS A 39 0.04 -4.59 18.99
C LYS A 39 1.39 -4.97 19.63
N SER A 40 2.29 -5.58 18.86
CA SER A 40 3.60 -6.02 19.36
C SER A 40 4.63 -4.88 19.48
N ILE A 41 4.40 -3.76 18.79
CA ILE A 41 5.30 -2.60 18.79
C ILE A 41 4.96 -1.76 20.03
N ARG A 42 5.82 -1.81 21.05
CA ARG A 42 5.53 -1.26 22.38
C ARG A 42 5.49 0.27 22.44
N ASP A 43 6.25 0.97 21.59
CA ASP A 43 6.10 2.42 21.37
C ASP A 43 7.04 2.85 20.23
N VAL A 44 6.52 3.10 19.03
CA VAL A 44 7.25 3.79 17.95
C VAL A 44 6.24 4.59 17.13
N SER A 45 6.20 5.90 17.35
CA SER A 45 5.28 6.86 16.72
C SER A 45 5.39 6.96 15.18
N TYR A 46 6.36 6.25 14.58
CA TYR A 46 6.72 6.34 13.16
C TYR A 46 6.67 5.03 12.38
N ASN A 47 6.22 3.92 12.95
CA ASN A 47 6.20 2.65 12.22
C ASN A 47 5.08 2.60 11.14
N ILE A 48 5.41 2.07 9.95
CA ILE A 48 4.51 1.88 8.80
C ILE A 48 3.18 1.19 9.14
N PHE A 49 3.20 0.20 10.04
CA PHE A 49 2.04 -0.58 10.44
C PHE A 49 0.97 0.29 11.12
N ASN A 50 1.38 1.30 11.90
CA ASN A 50 0.48 2.20 12.62
C ASN A 50 -0.25 3.20 11.70
N LYS A 51 0.16 3.30 10.44
CA LYS A 51 -0.39 4.23 9.45
C LYS A 51 -1.38 3.55 8.50
N LEU A 52 -1.46 2.22 8.52
CA LEU A 52 -2.34 1.46 7.66
C LEU A 52 -3.77 1.45 8.19
N THR A 53 -4.68 2.15 7.50
CA THR A 53 -6.12 2.07 7.76
C THR A 53 -6.74 1.02 6.85
N TYR A 54 -7.40 0.01 7.42
CA TYR A 54 -8.20 -0.93 6.64
C TYR A 54 -9.39 -0.22 5.99
N ARG A 55 -9.61 -0.46 4.69
CA ARG A 55 -10.71 0.13 3.91
C ARG A 55 -11.67 -0.97 3.47
N ASP A 56 -12.84 -1.00 4.08
CA ASP A 56 -14.02 -1.76 3.65
C ASP A 56 -14.98 -0.93 2.78
N GLN A 57 -14.92 0.38 2.92
CA GLN A 57 -15.70 1.36 2.17
C GLN A 57 -14.82 2.45 1.55
N MET A 58 -15.35 3.10 0.52
CA MET A 58 -14.70 4.22 -0.15
C MET A 58 -14.46 5.38 0.84
N PRO A 59 -13.27 5.98 0.87
CA PRO A 59 -13.00 7.14 1.72
C PRO A 59 -13.84 8.35 1.31
N ILE A 60 -14.14 9.24 2.25
CA ILE A 60 -14.94 10.44 2.00
C ILE A 60 -14.02 11.51 1.37
N TYR A 61 -14.53 12.21 0.35
CA TYR A 61 -13.75 13.18 -0.45
C TYR A 61 -13.20 14.36 0.37
N SER A 62 -13.82 14.66 1.52
CA SER A 62 -13.37 15.71 2.46
C SER A 62 -11.96 15.48 3.00
N ASP A 63 -11.48 14.24 2.97
CA ASP A 63 -10.25 13.86 3.66
C ASP A 63 -9.02 14.07 2.77
N CYS A 64 -9.12 13.76 1.47
CA CYS A 64 -8.08 13.99 0.47
C CYS A 64 -8.55 13.72 -0.96
N HIS A 65 -8.12 14.57 -1.90
CA HIS A 65 -8.40 14.44 -3.33
C HIS A 65 -7.80 13.19 -3.99
N LEU A 66 -6.79 12.56 -3.37
CA LEU A 66 -6.20 11.31 -3.87
C LEU A 66 -6.75 10.05 -3.23
N CYS A 67 -7.32 10.14 -2.02
CA CYS A 67 -7.81 8.96 -1.31
C CYS A 67 -8.84 8.18 -2.14
N GLN A 68 -9.79 8.89 -2.74
CA GLN A 68 -10.83 8.27 -3.57
C GLN A 68 -10.31 7.72 -4.91
N PRO A 69 -9.56 8.47 -5.73
CA PRO A 69 -8.96 7.91 -6.95
C PRO A 69 -8.10 6.68 -6.68
N ILE A 70 -7.29 6.70 -5.63
CA ILE A 70 -6.48 5.53 -5.21
C ILE A 70 -7.39 4.35 -4.86
N TYR A 71 -8.41 4.57 -4.03
CA TYR A 71 -9.36 3.52 -3.66
C TYR A 71 -10.04 2.93 -4.90
N LYS A 72 -10.55 3.77 -5.81
CA LYS A 72 -11.20 3.34 -7.05
C LYS A 72 -10.26 2.54 -7.94
N MET A 73 -9.02 2.98 -8.11
CA MET A 73 -8.00 2.25 -8.86
C MET A 73 -7.75 0.86 -8.25
N PHE A 74 -7.61 0.75 -6.92
CA PHE A 74 -7.42 -0.54 -6.28
C PHE A 74 -8.66 -1.43 -6.34
N GLU A 75 -9.87 -0.87 -6.27
CA GLU A 75 -11.10 -1.63 -6.50
C GLU A 75 -11.18 -2.18 -7.93
N GLU A 76 -10.76 -1.42 -8.95
CA GLU A 76 -10.67 -1.94 -10.32
C GLU A 76 -9.60 -3.03 -10.46
N ILE A 77 -8.42 -2.87 -9.84
CA ILE A 77 -7.38 -3.90 -9.81
C ILE A 77 -7.90 -5.17 -9.12
N LYS A 78 -8.67 -5.02 -8.03
CA LYS A 78 -9.33 -6.13 -7.33
C LYS A 78 -10.36 -6.82 -8.22
N GLY A 79 -11.16 -6.05 -8.95
CA GLY A 79 -12.31 -6.56 -9.70
C GLY A 79 -13.24 -7.36 -8.79
N ASN A 80 -13.65 -8.55 -9.25
CA ASN A 80 -14.53 -9.46 -8.50
C ASN A 80 -13.77 -10.41 -7.54
N ASN A 81 -12.46 -10.21 -7.34
CA ASN A 81 -11.67 -11.07 -6.45
C ASN A 81 -11.84 -10.66 -4.99
N ASP A 82 -11.61 -11.61 -4.08
CA ASP A 82 -11.43 -11.29 -2.67
C ASP A 82 -10.09 -10.59 -2.45
N GLY A 83 -10.11 -9.55 -1.61
CA GLY A 83 -8.92 -8.83 -1.23
C GLY A 83 -9.13 -7.97 0.00
N ILE A 84 -8.01 -7.48 0.54
CA ILE A 84 -7.98 -6.57 1.68
C ILE A 84 -7.19 -5.34 1.26
N LEU A 85 -7.83 -4.18 1.35
CA LEU A 85 -7.20 -2.90 1.08
C LEU A 85 -6.81 -2.21 2.39
N TYR A 86 -5.56 -1.81 2.50
CA TYR A 86 -5.07 -0.87 3.48
C TYR A 86 -4.60 0.40 2.79
N GLN A 87 -4.91 1.54 3.39
CA GLN A 87 -4.53 2.85 2.88
C GLN A 87 -4.05 3.71 4.05
N GLY A 88 -2.79 4.11 3.99
CA GLY A 88 -2.18 5.16 4.80
C GLY A 88 -2.27 6.51 4.09
N HIS A 89 -2.49 7.55 4.87
CA HIS A 89 -2.74 8.91 4.41
C HIS A 89 -1.81 9.89 5.14
N HIS A 90 -1.18 10.82 4.41
CA HIS A 90 -0.15 11.74 4.89
C HIS A 90 1.03 11.02 5.55
N TYR A 91 1.61 10.07 4.80
CA TYR A 91 2.72 9.26 5.28
C TYR A 91 3.87 9.20 4.26
N LEU A 92 4.99 9.79 4.64
CA LEU A 92 6.29 9.57 4.02
C LEU A 92 6.93 8.31 4.58
N ILE A 93 7.55 7.53 3.69
CA ILE A 93 8.46 6.45 4.06
C ILE A 93 9.86 7.03 3.89
N PRO A 94 10.51 7.55 4.95
CA PRO A 94 11.94 7.82 4.90
C PRO A 94 12.74 6.53 4.66
N GLU A 95 13.99 6.65 4.23
CA GLU A 95 14.86 5.49 4.03
C GLU A 95 14.98 4.61 5.28
N ASP A 96 14.94 5.21 6.48
CA ASP A 96 14.95 4.50 7.76
C ASP A 96 13.75 3.55 7.95
N ASP A 97 12.63 3.78 7.24
CA ASP A 97 11.42 2.94 7.28
C ASP A 97 11.48 1.79 6.24
N PHE A 98 12.53 1.68 5.44
CA PHE A 98 12.66 0.61 4.43
C PHE A 98 12.78 -0.78 5.07
N GLU A 99 13.39 -0.89 6.25
CA GLU A 99 13.44 -2.14 7.00
C GLU A 99 12.04 -2.56 7.48
N ASP A 100 11.24 -1.60 7.95
CA ASP A 100 9.84 -1.82 8.31
C ASP A 100 9.00 -2.24 7.09
N MET A 101 9.24 -1.64 5.93
CA MET A 101 8.59 -2.03 4.67
C MET A 101 8.98 -3.45 4.25
N LYS A 102 10.27 -3.85 4.35
CA LYS A 102 10.69 -5.23 4.08
C LYS A 102 9.99 -6.21 5.02
N ASN A 103 9.91 -5.88 6.30
CA ASN A 103 9.20 -6.68 7.31
C ASN A 103 7.72 -6.83 6.98
N LEU A 104 7.05 -5.75 6.59
CA LEU A 104 5.65 -5.75 6.17
C LEU A 104 5.41 -6.61 4.93
N VAL A 105 6.25 -6.44 3.91
CA VAL A 105 6.16 -7.18 2.64
C VAL A 105 6.38 -8.68 2.87
N ASN A 106 7.39 -9.05 3.68
CA ASN A 106 7.62 -10.44 4.07
C ASN A 106 6.43 -11.01 4.86
N LEU A 107 5.92 -10.26 5.85
CA LEU A 107 4.77 -10.69 6.66
C LEU A 107 3.53 -10.99 5.80
N ILE A 108 3.23 -10.11 4.84
CA ILE A 108 2.08 -10.27 3.94
C ILE A 108 2.30 -11.43 2.98
N ILE A 109 3.44 -11.44 2.27
CA ILE A 109 3.65 -12.37 1.17
C ILE A 109 3.84 -13.80 1.66
N PHE A 110 4.35 -14.05 2.87
CA PHE A 110 4.53 -15.41 3.38
C PHE A 110 3.26 -16.01 4.00
N HIS A 111 2.20 -15.23 4.15
CA HIS A 111 0.93 -15.77 4.60
C HIS A 111 0.35 -16.76 3.58
N ASN A 112 -0.06 -17.95 4.03
CA ASN A 112 -0.53 -19.04 3.16
C ASN A 112 -1.75 -18.65 2.30
N LYS A 113 -2.60 -17.74 2.77
CA LYS A 113 -3.79 -17.28 2.03
C LYS A 113 -3.51 -16.21 0.98
N VAL A 114 -2.33 -15.62 0.97
CA VAL A 114 -1.97 -14.52 0.06
C VAL A 114 -1.30 -15.08 -1.19
N LYS A 115 -1.83 -14.76 -2.37
CA LYS A 115 -1.22 -15.15 -3.67
C LYS A 115 -0.23 -14.11 -4.18
N LYS A 116 -0.61 -12.84 -4.05
CA LYS A 116 0.15 -11.65 -4.43
C LYS A 116 -0.44 -10.45 -3.69
N PHE A 117 0.22 -9.32 -3.73
CA PHE A 117 -0.35 -8.06 -3.31
C PHE A 117 0.18 -6.92 -4.17
N TYR A 118 -0.49 -5.78 -4.12
CA TYR A 118 -0.06 -4.56 -4.76
C TYR A 118 0.33 -3.57 -3.69
N LEU A 119 1.44 -2.86 -3.90
CA LEU A 119 1.94 -1.82 -3.01
C LEU A 119 2.13 -0.55 -3.84
N LEU A 120 1.52 0.55 -3.41
CA LEU A 120 1.72 1.88 -3.96
C LEU A 120 2.35 2.75 -2.88
N TYR A 121 3.48 3.37 -3.21
CA TYR A 121 3.98 4.52 -2.50
C TYR A 121 3.88 5.77 -3.37
N LEU A 122 3.26 6.80 -2.82
CA LEU A 122 3.07 8.09 -3.43
C LEU A 122 3.59 9.14 -2.45
N ASP A 123 4.83 9.54 -2.64
CA ASP A 123 5.42 10.73 -2.02
C ASP A 123 5.04 11.95 -2.87
N GLY A 124 3.84 12.45 -2.59
CA GLY A 124 3.36 13.72 -3.12
C GLY A 124 3.01 13.78 -4.61
N PHE A 125 1.97 14.57 -4.84
CA PHE A 125 1.76 15.38 -6.04
C PHE A 125 1.96 16.87 -5.70
N GLY A 126 2.89 17.20 -4.79
CA GLY A 126 3.11 18.58 -4.34
C GLY A 126 3.43 19.56 -5.47
N GLU A 127 3.95 19.07 -6.58
CA GLU A 127 4.20 19.84 -7.81
C GLU A 127 2.95 20.04 -8.69
N ILE A 128 1.89 19.29 -8.47
CA ILE A 128 0.63 19.38 -9.21
C ILE A 128 -0.30 20.31 -8.44
N ASN A 129 -0.76 21.37 -9.10
CA ASN A 129 -1.73 22.29 -8.53
C ASN A 129 -2.97 21.52 -8.03
N ARG A 130 -3.43 21.83 -6.82
CA ARG A 130 -4.63 21.23 -6.22
C ARG A 130 -5.82 21.21 -7.18
N THR A 131 -6.09 22.31 -7.88
CA THR A 131 -7.20 22.40 -8.85
C THR A 131 -7.10 21.39 -10.01
N ILE A 132 -5.88 20.98 -10.38
CA ILE A 132 -5.67 19.93 -11.38
C ILE A 132 -5.98 18.57 -10.76
N LEU A 133 -5.53 18.30 -9.53
CA LEU A 133 -5.86 17.07 -8.80
C LEU A 133 -7.37 16.92 -8.58
N ASP A 134 -8.06 18.01 -8.23
CA ASP A 134 -9.51 18.03 -7.99
C ASP A 134 -10.32 17.66 -9.25
N LYS A 135 -9.77 17.96 -10.44
CA LYS A 135 -10.41 17.69 -11.73
C LYS A 135 -9.91 16.42 -12.39
N MET A 136 -8.88 15.79 -11.83
CA MET A 136 -8.26 14.60 -12.38
C MET A 136 -9.23 13.43 -12.32
N ASN A 137 -9.57 12.89 -13.49
CA ASN A 137 -10.34 11.67 -13.54
C ASN A 137 -9.45 10.44 -13.25
N LEU A 138 -10.07 9.26 -13.13
CA LEU A 138 -9.36 8.05 -12.75
C LEU A 138 -8.31 7.60 -13.78
N GLU A 139 -8.57 7.78 -15.07
CA GLU A 139 -7.62 7.41 -16.13
C GLU A 139 -6.42 8.34 -16.14
N GLU A 140 -6.65 9.65 -16.05
CA GLU A 140 -5.57 10.64 -15.92
C GLU A 140 -4.71 10.40 -14.67
N PHE A 141 -5.33 9.96 -13.57
CA PHE A 141 -4.60 9.57 -12.36
C PHE A 141 -3.68 8.37 -12.60
N LYS A 142 -4.19 7.31 -13.26
CA LYS A 142 -3.39 6.12 -13.58
C LYS A 142 -2.22 6.42 -14.51
N GLU A 143 -2.39 7.34 -15.47
CA GLU A 143 -1.31 7.77 -16.38
C GLU A 143 -0.12 8.40 -15.66
N LYS A 144 -0.32 8.94 -14.45
CA LYS A 144 0.76 9.48 -13.61
C LYS A 144 1.51 8.40 -12.83
N LEU A 145 1.04 7.15 -12.88
CA LEU A 145 1.61 6.03 -12.15
C LEU A 145 2.39 5.09 -13.07
N LYS A 146 3.45 4.50 -12.53
CA LYS A 146 4.16 3.38 -13.16
C LYS A 146 3.65 2.09 -12.56
N PHE A 147 3.54 1.05 -13.37
CA PHE A 147 3.19 -0.29 -12.91
C PHE A 147 4.38 -1.22 -13.09
N LYS A 148 4.79 -1.90 -12.03
CA LYS A 148 5.93 -2.82 -12.04
C LYS A 148 5.53 -4.16 -11.43
N LYS A 149 5.76 -5.24 -12.16
CA LYS A 149 5.59 -6.61 -11.67
C LYS A 149 6.94 -7.13 -11.18
N CYS A 150 6.94 -7.79 -10.03
CA CYS A 150 8.11 -8.39 -9.43
C CYS A 150 7.72 -9.59 -8.57
N ASN A 151 8.67 -10.51 -8.36
CA ASN A 151 8.55 -11.47 -7.27
C ASN A 151 9.07 -10.83 -5.96
N ILE A 152 8.90 -11.54 -4.84
CA ILE A 152 9.35 -11.06 -3.53
C ILE A 152 10.86 -10.77 -3.49
N ASN A 153 11.71 -11.64 -4.04
CA ASN A 153 13.17 -11.45 -4.00
C ASN A 153 13.58 -10.21 -4.80
N ASP A 154 13.00 -10.03 -5.99
CA ASP A 154 13.22 -8.85 -6.82
C ASP A 154 12.80 -7.58 -6.08
N PHE A 155 11.68 -7.62 -5.35
CA PHE A 155 11.21 -6.48 -4.57
C PHE A 155 12.15 -6.16 -3.40
N LEU A 156 12.62 -7.16 -2.66
CA LEU A 156 13.59 -6.95 -1.59
C LEU A 156 14.90 -6.35 -2.13
N LEU A 157 15.39 -6.84 -3.27
CA LEU A 157 16.54 -6.24 -3.95
C LEU A 157 16.29 -4.80 -4.42
N ILE A 158 15.05 -4.43 -4.78
CA ILE A 158 14.70 -3.04 -5.11
C ILE A 158 14.86 -2.15 -3.87
N ILE A 159 14.43 -2.63 -2.70
CA ILE A 159 14.59 -1.89 -1.44
C ILE A 159 16.06 -1.80 -1.04
N ASP A 160 16.77 -2.93 -0.97
CA ASP A 160 18.16 -2.99 -0.49
C ASP A 160 19.13 -2.19 -1.37
N ASN A 161 18.80 -1.97 -2.64
CA ASN A 161 19.61 -1.17 -3.57
C ASN A 161 19.13 0.28 -3.72
N ASN A 162 18.23 0.79 -2.86
CA ASN A 162 17.62 2.13 -2.98
C ASN A 162 17.03 2.42 -4.37
N LYS A 163 16.44 1.41 -5.01
CA LYS A 163 15.76 1.53 -6.32
C LYS A 163 14.24 1.63 -6.19
N PHE A 164 13.73 1.79 -4.97
CA PHE A 164 12.31 1.99 -4.73
C PHE A 164 11.86 3.34 -5.30
N MET A 165 10.78 3.33 -6.09
CA MET A 165 10.38 4.48 -6.89
C MET A 165 9.04 5.03 -6.40
N ASN A 166 8.98 6.35 -6.26
CA ASN A 166 7.74 7.09 -6.08
C ASN A 166 6.77 6.85 -7.27
N ARG A 167 5.46 6.99 -7.00
CA ARG A 167 4.36 6.87 -7.98
C ARG A 167 4.39 5.54 -8.75
N THR A 168 4.87 4.50 -8.09
CA THR A 168 4.96 3.15 -8.68
C THR A 168 4.07 2.20 -7.91
N VAL A 169 3.19 1.52 -8.63
CA VAL A 169 2.40 0.39 -8.16
C VAL A 169 3.20 -0.88 -8.42
N TYR A 170 3.70 -1.48 -7.34
CA TYR A 170 4.41 -2.75 -7.36
C TYR A 170 3.41 -3.90 -7.18
N GLU A 171 3.26 -4.75 -8.20
CA GLU A 171 2.63 -6.06 -8.05
C GLU A 171 3.70 -7.06 -7.57
N ILE A 172 3.58 -7.49 -6.31
CA ILE A 172 4.55 -8.35 -5.65
C ILE A 172 3.93 -9.74 -5.51
N SER A 173 4.55 -10.72 -6.15
CA SER A 173 4.07 -12.11 -6.20
C SER A 173 4.99 -13.05 -5.42
N LYS A 174 4.41 -14.13 -4.88
CA LYS A 174 5.19 -15.23 -4.31
C LYS A 174 6.04 -15.88 -5.40
N ASN A 175 7.24 -16.30 -5.04
CA ASN A 175 8.04 -17.17 -5.91
C ASN A 175 7.26 -18.46 -6.18
N ARG A 176 7.22 -18.89 -7.45
CA ARG A 176 6.71 -20.22 -7.80
C ARG A 176 7.65 -21.26 -7.18
N GLY A 177 7.20 -21.94 -6.12
CA GLY A 177 8.01 -22.95 -5.41
C GLY A 177 7.97 -22.85 -3.88
N MET A 178 7.48 -21.75 -3.31
CA MET A 178 7.27 -21.63 -1.85
C MET A 178 5.87 -22.11 -1.46
N ASN A 179 5.60 -23.39 -1.69
CA ASN A 179 4.52 -24.07 -1.00
C ASN A 179 5.17 -24.78 0.20
N ASN A 180 4.95 -24.26 1.40
CA ASN A 180 5.10 -25.04 2.62
C ASN A 180 3.87 -25.94 2.77
#